data_AF-A0A6F9XIS4-F1
#
_entry.id   AF-A0A6F9XIS4-F1
#
_cell.length_a   1.000
_cell.length_b   1.000
_cell.length_c   1.000
_cell.angle_alpha   90.00
_cell.angle_beta   90.00
_cell.angle_gamma   90.00
#
_symmetry.space_group_name_H-M   'P 1'
#
loop_
_entity.id
_entity.type
_entity.pdbx_description
1 polymer ?
#
loop_
_entity_poly.entity_id
_entity_poly.type
_entity_poly.pdbx_seq_one_letter_code
_entity_poly.pdbx_strand_id
1 'polypeptide(L)'
;MTETKKTTTKKVVPAKIDRLSGNETFTYKDKNGYEYKYTLQFPGMVKAYEMLDNATMANGIISKAVLMDEYFKNVVVEPRNLTLDKFDELPGAEELYQAIDSFLGEKMSD
;
A
#
# COMPACT_ATOMS: atom_id res chain seq x y z
N MET A 1 40.57 16.76 -36.94
CA MET A 1 39.87 16.79 -35.64
C MET A 1 38.38 16.91 -35.90
N THR A 2 37.57 16.39 -34.97
CA THR A 2 36.09 16.22 -34.93
C THR A 2 35.57 14.99 -35.69
N GLU A 3 34.70 14.12 -35.17
CA GLU A 3 34.14 13.83 -33.83
C GLU A 3 33.41 12.47 -33.97
N THR A 4 33.84 11.41 -33.27
CA THR A 4 33.08 10.14 -33.24
C THR A 4 32.17 10.12 -32.01
N LYS A 5 30.85 10.24 -32.25
CA LYS A 5 29.81 9.99 -31.26
C LYS A 5 29.96 8.58 -30.69
N LYS A 6 30.38 8.45 -29.42
CA LYS A 6 30.31 7.20 -28.67
C LYS A 6 28.90 7.00 -28.14
N THR A 7 28.16 6.10 -28.78
CA THR A 7 26.94 5.49 -28.27
C THR A 7 27.24 4.81 -26.94
N THR A 8 26.71 5.35 -25.85
CA THR A 8 26.92 4.77 -24.51
C THR A 8 25.83 3.74 -24.25
N THR A 9 26.18 2.46 -24.39
CA THR A 9 25.34 1.33 -24.00
C THR A 9 25.14 1.39 -22.48
N LYS A 10 23.97 1.83 -22.01
CA LYS A 10 23.63 1.77 -20.58
C LYS A 10 23.56 0.30 -20.18
N LYS A 11 24.48 -0.15 -19.32
CA LYS A 11 24.33 -1.41 -18.58
C LYS A 11 23.01 -1.33 -17.83
N VAL A 12 22.07 -2.22 -18.16
CA VAL A 12 20.86 -2.45 -17.37
C VAL A 12 21.32 -3.13 -16.07
N VAL A 13 21.71 -2.33 -15.09
CA VAL A 13 21.85 -2.77 -13.71
C VAL A 13 20.44 -2.95 -13.14
N PRO A 14 20.14 -4.03 -12.41
CA PRO A 14 18.86 -4.16 -11.75
C PRO A 14 18.66 -2.92 -10.88
N ALA A 15 17.53 -2.23 -11.06
CA ALA A 15 17.19 -1.08 -10.25
C ALA A 15 17.34 -1.51 -8.79
N LYS A 16 18.13 -0.77 -8.02
CA LYS A 16 18.16 -0.94 -6.57
C LYS A 16 16.84 -0.37 -6.07
N ILE A 17 15.79 -1.21 -6.10
CA ILE A 17 14.46 -0.82 -5.64
C ILE A 17 14.62 -0.53 -4.15
N ASP A 18 14.50 0.74 -3.80
CA ASP A 18 14.49 1.17 -2.42
C ASP A 18 13.15 0.70 -1.82
N ARG A 19 13.17 -0.52 -1.26
CA ARG A 19 11.99 -1.28 -0.77
C ARG A 19 11.12 -0.50 0.23
N LEU A 20 11.63 0.60 0.77
CA LEU A 20 11.03 1.40 1.84
C LEU A 20 10.63 2.82 1.39
N SER A 21 11.00 3.25 0.18
CA SER A 21 10.80 4.63 -0.29
C SER A 21 9.42 4.91 -0.91
N GLY A 22 8.46 4.00 -0.75
CA GLY A 22 7.09 4.19 -1.17
C GLY A 22 6.21 4.42 0.04
N ASN A 23 6.27 5.59 0.66
CA ASN A 23 5.29 6.01 1.65
C ASN A 23 4.33 7.02 1.02
N GLU A 24 3.05 6.84 1.31
CA GLU A 24 1.98 7.74 0.85
C GLU A 24 1.19 8.23 2.05
N THR A 25 0.75 9.48 2.01
CA THR A 25 -0.12 10.04 3.06
C THR A 25 -1.52 10.18 2.51
N PHE A 26 -2.46 9.45 3.11
CA PHE A 26 -3.88 9.55 2.84
C PHE A 26 -4.53 10.41 3.92
N THR A 27 -5.36 11.38 3.52
CA THR A 27 -6.13 12.19 4.48
C THR A 27 -7.61 12.03 4.18
N TYR A 28 -8.34 11.50 5.16
CA TYR A 28 -9.78 11.41 5.13
C TYR A 28 -10.41 12.59 5.87
N LYS A 29 -11.41 13.23 5.26
CA LYS A 29 -12.13 14.36 5.87
C LYS A 29 -13.56 13.96 6.16
N ASP A 30 -13.92 13.95 7.43
CA ASP A 30 -15.27 13.66 7.88
C ASP A 30 -16.24 14.81 7.58
N LYS A 31 -17.55 14.51 7.61
CA LYS A 31 -18.64 15.50 7.43
C LYS A 31 -18.57 16.65 8.43
N ASN A 32 -18.00 16.43 9.62
CA ASN A 32 -17.80 17.45 10.63
C ASN A 32 -16.55 18.31 10.39
N GLY A 33 -15.81 18.07 9.31
CA GLY A 33 -14.61 18.81 8.94
C GLY A 33 -13.34 18.35 9.66
N TYR A 34 -13.41 17.28 10.46
CA TYR A 34 -12.24 16.68 11.08
C TYR A 34 -11.43 15.87 10.06
N GLU A 35 -10.10 16.01 10.09
CA GLU A 35 -9.19 15.35 9.16
C GLU A 35 -8.44 14.22 9.85
N TYR A 36 -8.63 12.99 9.37
CA TYR A 36 -7.89 11.80 9.78
C TYR A 36 -6.75 11.57 8.80
N LYS A 37 -5.51 11.55 9.30
CA LYS A 37 -4.31 11.33 8.49
C LYS A 37 -3.78 9.91 8.70
N TYR A 38 -3.49 9.25 7.61
CA TYR A 38 -2.96 7.90 7.56
C TYR A 38 -1.70 7.88 6.71
N THR A 39 -0.64 7.26 7.23
CA THR A 39 0.58 7.02 6.47
C THR A 39 0.60 5.57 6.04
N LEU A 40 0.60 5.38 4.73
CA LEU A 40 0.68 4.09 4.06
C LEU A 40 2.14 3.80 3.72
N GLN A 41 2.58 2.57 3.93
CA GLN A 41 3.90 2.12 3.53
C GLN A 41 3.78 0.76 2.86
N PHE A 42 4.46 0.60 1.72
CA PHE A 42 4.48 -0.68 1.03
C PHE A 42 5.18 -1.74 1.90
N PRO A 43 4.50 -2.83 2.27
CA PRO A 43 5.07 -3.85 3.17
C PRO A 43 6.02 -4.82 2.44
N GLY A 44 6.15 -4.68 1.11
CA GLY A 44 6.92 -5.58 0.26
C GLY A 44 6.06 -6.67 -0.38
N MET A 45 6.52 -7.21 -1.51
CA MET A 45 5.78 -8.20 -2.31
C MET A 45 5.38 -9.46 -1.53
N VAL A 46 6.30 -10.04 -0.75
CA VAL A 46 6.02 -11.26 0.04
C VAL A 46 4.85 -11.00 0.98
N LYS A 47 4.91 -9.89 1.72
CA LYS A 47 3.87 -9.54 2.68
C LYS A 47 2.55 -9.18 2.00
N ALA A 48 2.59 -8.55 0.83
CA ALA A 48 1.40 -8.26 0.02
C ALA A 48 0.63 -9.53 -0.38
N TYR A 49 1.33 -10.56 -0.85
CA TYR A 49 0.70 -11.85 -1.15
C TYR A 49 0.26 -12.60 0.11
N GLU A 50 1.05 -12.57 1.19
CA GLU A 50 0.63 -13.18 2.47
C GLU A 50 -0.70 -12.60 2.98
N MET A 51 -0.92 -11.28 2.84
CA MET A 51 -2.20 -10.66 3.23
C MET A 51 -3.38 -11.18 2.40
N LEU A 52 -3.19 -11.36 1.08
CA LEU A 52 -4.22 -11.91 0.19
C LEU A 52 -4.50 -13.38 0.51
N ASP A 53 -3.46 -14.16 0.75
CA ASP A 53 -3.57 -15.58 1.12
C ASP A 53 -4.27 -15.73 2.46
N ASN A 54 -3.92 -14.92 3.46
CA ASN A 54 -4.56 -14.90 4.79
C ASN A 54 -6.04 -14.52 4.70
N ALA A 55 -6.41 -13.64 3.79
CA ALA A 55 -7.80 -13.25 3.55
C ALA A 55 -8.58 -14.27 2.70
N THR A 56 -7.90 -15.21 2.03
CA THR A 56 -8.54 -16.20 1.17
C THR A 56 -9.10 -17.35 2.00
N MET A 57 -10.41 -17.52 1.97
CA MET A 57 -11.11 -18.61 2.67
C MET A 57 -10.88 -19.95 1.96
N ALA A 58 -11.18 -21.07 2.63
CA ALA A 58 -11.00 -22.42 2.09
C ALA A 58 -11.75 -22.70 0.77
N ASN A 59 -12.76 -21.89 0.44
CA ASN A 59 -13.51 -21.95 -0.81
C ASN A 59 -12.90 -21.08 -1.94
N GLY A 60 -11.73 -20.47 -1.71
CA GLY A 60 -11.06 -19.59 -2.66
C GLY A 60 -11.63 -18.17 -2.75
N ILE A 61 -12.61 -17.82 -1.90
CA ILE A 61 -13.19 -16.47 -1.87
C ILE A 61 -12.41 -15.62 -0.86
N ILE A 62 -12.04 -14.40 -1.27
CA ILE A 62 -11.40 -13.43 -0.40
C ILE A 62 -12.44 -12.82 0.55
N SER A 63 -12.20 -12.95 1.85
CA SER A 63 -12.97 -12.28 2.88
C SER A 63 -12.54 -10.82 2.97
N LYS A 64 -13.41 -9.91 2.51
CA LYS A 64 -13.14 -8.47 2.53
C LYS A 64 -12.80 -7.96 3.93
N ALA A 65 -13.50 -8.44 4.97
CA ALA A 65 -13.25 -8.02 6.35
C ALA A 65 -11.85 -8.42 6.83
N VAL A 66 -11.40 -9.63 6.50
CA VAL A 66 -10.05 -10.11 6.85
C VAL A 66 -9.00 -9.35 6.04
N LEU A 67 -9.26 -9.10 4.75
CA LEU A 67 -8.34 -8.33 3.90
C LEU A 67 -8.18 -6.88 4.38
N MET A 68 -9.28 -6.22 4.73
CA MET A 68 -9.27 -4.87 5.29
C MET A 68 -8.45 -4.81 6.58
N ASP A 69 -8.64 -5.77 7.47
CA ASP A 69 -7.90 -5.85 8.72
C ASP A 69 -6.40 -6.11 8.50
N GLU A 70 -6.04 -7.01 7.58
CA GLU A 70 -4.65 -7.25 7.17
C GLU A 70 -4.02 -5.99 6.56
N TYR A 71 -4.75 -5.28 5.70
CA TYR A 71 -4.29 -4.02 5.08
C TYR A 71 -4.05 -2.93 6.12
N PHE A 72 -4.97 -2.72 7.05
CA PHE A 72 -4.81 -1.72 8.10
C PHE A 72 -3.64 -2.05 9.03
N LYS A 73 -3.43 -3.33 9.35
CA LYS A 73 -2.33 -3.76 10.23
C LYS A 73 -0.94 -3.65 9.60
N ASN A 74 -0.83 -3.98 8.32
CA ASN A 74 0.48 -4.17 7.68
C ASN A 74 0.87 -3.03 6.73
N VAL A 75 -0.09 -2.25 6.23
CA VAL A 75 0.15 -1.14 5.29
C VAL A 75 0.09 0.21 5.99
N VAL A 76 -0.80 0.38 6.97
CA VAL A 76 -0.90 1.63 7.73
C VAL A 76 0.14 1.64 8.84
N VAL A 77 1.15 2.50 8.70
CA VAL A 77 2.21 2.66 9.71
C VAL A 77 1.87 3.73 10.74
N GLU A 78 1.03 4.71 10.36
CA GLU A 78 0.50 5.72 11.26
C GLU A 78 -0.99 5.97 10.95
N PRO A 79 -1.89 5.97 11.96
CA PRO A 79 -1.64 5.58 13.35
C PRO A 79 -1.26 4.10 13.47
N ARG A 80 -0.36 3.77 14.41
CA ARG A 80 0.07 2.38 14.65
C ARG A 80 -1.08 1.54 15.19
N ASN A 81 -1.05 0.24 14.91
CA ASN A 81 -2.03 -0.74 15.39
C ASN A 81 -3.48 -0.38 14.98
N LEU A 82 -3.65 0.21 13.80
CA LEU A 82 -4.97 0.41 13.23
C LEU A 82 -5.55 -0.94 12.81
N THR A 83 -6.75 -1.22 13.27
CA THR A 83 -7.50 -2.47 13.04
C THR A 83 -8.89 -2.12 12.58
N LEU A 84 -9.57 -3.09 11.95
CA LEU A 84 -10.92 -2.85 11.44
C LEU A 84 -11.90 -2.46 12.56
N ASP A 85 -11.72 -2.96 13.79
CA ASP A 85 -12.59 -2.62 14.95
C ASP A 85 -12.56 -1.13 15.30
N LYS A 86 -11.46 -0.42 15.02
CA LYS A 86 -11.39 1.02 15.28
C LYS A 86 -12.39 1.81 14.45
N PHE A 87 -12.86 1.26 13.35
CA PHE A 87 -13.84 1.89 12.49
C PHE A 87 -15.30 1.65 12.93
N ASP A 88 -15.54 0.93 14.02
CA ASP A 88 -16.84 1.02 14.73
C ASP A 88 -17.03 2.42 15.34
N GLU A 89 -15.93 3.11 15.69
CA GLU A 89 -15.92 4.47 16.26
C GLU A 89 -15.44 5.54 15.26
N LEU A 90 -14.69 5.14 14.24
CA LEU A 90 -14.09 6.03 13.24
C LEU A 90 -14.80 5.93 11.88
N PRO A 91 -15.11 7.06 11.21
CA PRO A 91 -15.58 7.05 9.83
C PRO A 91 -14.45 6.76 8.83
N GLY A 92 -14.80 6.40 7.59
CA GLY A 92 -13.84 6.34 6.47
C GLY A 92 -13.12 5.00 6.24
N ALA A 93 -13.56 3.89 6.85
CA ALA A 93 -12.94 2.57 6.67
C ALA A 93 -12.84 2.14 5.20
N GLU A 94 -13.93 2.30 4.46
CA GLU A 94 -14.00 1.94 3.04
C GLU A 94 -13.08 2.81 2.17
N GLU A 95 -12.97 4.11 2.50
CA GLU A 95 -12.13 5.05 1.77
C GLU A 95 -10.65 4.77 2.03
N LEU A 96 -10.28 4.48 3.28
CA LEU A 96 -8.93 4.05 3.62
C LEU A 96 -8.59 2.73 2.92
N TYR A 97 -9.51 1.76 2.89
CA TYR A 97 -9.30 0.50 2.18
C TYR A 97 -9.06 0.72 0.68
N GLN A 98 -9.87 1.54 0.02
CA GLN A 98 -9.69 1.85 -1.40
C GLN A 98 -8.37 2.57 -1.68
N ALA A 99 -7.96 3.48 -0.78
CA ALA A 99 -6.68 4.15 -0.88
C ALA A 99 -5.51 3.15 -0.77
N ILE A 100 -5.59 2.22 0.18
CA ILE A 100 -4.59 1.16 0.35
C ILE A 100 -4.56 0.22 -0.86
N ASP A 101 -5.71 -0.23 -1.34
CA ASP A 101 -5.83 -1.12 -2.50
C ASP A 101 -5.21 -0.49 -3.75
N SER A 102 -5.51 0.79 -4.00
CA SER A 102 -4.92 1.56 -5.10
C SER A 102 -3.40 1.70 -4.95
N PHE A 103 -2.95 2.11 -3.77
CA PHE A 103 -1.53 2.27 -3.44
C PHE A 103 -0.75 0.96 -3.63
N LEU A 104 -1.28 -0.16 -3.13
CA LEU A 104 -0.70 -1.49 -3.30
C LEU A 104 -0.70 -1.92 -4.77
N GLY A 105 -1.79 -1.68 -5.51
CA GLY A 105 -1.88 -1.99 -6.94
C GLY A 105 -0.86 -1.24 -7.78
N GLU A 106 -0.65 0.05 -7.51
CA GLU A 106 0.40 0.85 -8.15
C GLU A 106 1.79 0.31 -7.85
N LYS A 107 2.08 -0.02 -6.58
CA LYS A 107 3.40 -0.54 -6.17
C LYS A 107 3.70 -1.95 -6.67
N MET A 108 2.68 -2.78 -6.87
CA MET A 108 2.85 -4.13 -7.41
C MET A 108 2.96 -4.15 -8.94
N SER A 109 2.59 -3.06 -9.61
CA SER A 109 2.64 -2.94 -11.07
C SER A 109 3.93 -2.25 -11.58
N ASP A 110 4.75 -1.69 -10.68
CA ASP A 110 6.02 -1.01 -10.98
C ASP A 110 7.21 -1.96 -11.15
#